data_AF-A0A1R1MLR8-F1
#
_entry.id   AF-A0A1R1MLR8-F1
#
_cell.length_a   1.000
_cell.length_b   1.000
_cell.length_c   1.000
_cell.angle_alpha   90.00
_cell.angle_beta   90.00
_cell.angle_gamma   90.00
#
_symmetry.space_group_name_H-M   'P 1'
#
loop_
_entity.id
_entity.type
_entity.pdbx_description
1 polymer ?
#
loop_
_entity_poly.entity_id
_entity_poly.type
_entity_poly.pdbx_seq_one_letter_code
_entity_poly.pdbx_strand_id
1 'polypeptide(L)'
;MKKTTLLIAVLLLIFSLTANSATGWLKKRRKGYIYFKPFVTVNSPDVVVIFITSEGKVYRGVCRKKKFIDTCTVTPGKHFDSPYTVMRYIVLEISPPYAPKILRTGTVSTQLKEN
;
A
#
# COMPACT_ATOMS: atom_id res chain seq x y z
N MET A 1 -39.59 -21.03 -11.28
CA MET A 1 -38.72 -20.75 -10.11
C MET A 1 -37.22 -20.83 -10.46
N LYS A 2 -36.75 -20.09 -11.49
CA LYS A 2 -35.33 -20.10 -11.93
C LYS A 2 -34.68 -18.71 -12.08
N LYS A 3 -35.46 -17.63 -11.93
CA LYS A 3 -34.98 -16.24 -12.13
C LYS A 3 -34.38 -15.63 -10.85
N THR A 4 -34.83 -16.06 -9.68
CA THR A 4 -34.34 -15.56 -8.37
C THR A 4 -32.94 -16.06 -8.03
N THR A 5 -32.56 -17.26 -8.45
CA THR A 5 -31.20 -17.81 -8.28
C THR A 5 -30.15 -17.08 -9.12
N LEU A 6 -30.53 -16.54 -10.28
CA LEU A 6 -29.61 -15.80 -11.15
C LEU A 6 -29.23 -14.43 -10.57
N LEU A 7 -30.19 -13.74 -9.95
CA LEU A 7 -29.98 -12.43 -9.30
C LEU A 7 -29.05 -12.51 -8.09
N ILE A 8 -29.14 -13.58 -7.30
CA ILE A 8 -28.27 -13.79 -6.13
C ILE A 8 -26.82 -14.06 -6.57
N ALA A 9 -26.62 -14.81 -7.66
CA ALA A 9 -25.29 -15.08 -8.21
C ALA A 9 -24.61 -13.81 -8.75
N VAL A 10 -25.37 -12.90 -9.38
CA VAL A 10 -24.85 -11.60 -9.85
C VAL A 10 -24.51 -10.68 -8.68
N LEU A 11 -25.32 -10.66 -7.61
CA LEU A 11 -25.05 -9.84 -6.43
C LEU A 11 -23.77 -10.28 -5.69
N LEU A 12 -23.48 -11.59 -5.63
CA LEU A 12 -22.27 -12.14 -5.02
C LEU A 12 -20.98 -11.82 -5.81
N LEU A 13 -21.07 -11.65 -7.13
CA LEU A 13 -19.92 -11.25 -7.96
C LEU A 13 -19.51 -9.78 -7.75
N ILE A 14 -20.45 -8.90 -7.41
CA ILE A 14 -20.18 -7.46 -7.23
C ILE A 14 -19.44 -7.19 -5.91
N PHE A 15 -19.62 -8.03 -4.88
CA PHE A 15 -18.94 -7.87 -3.58
C PHE A 15 -17.45 -8.25 -3.59
N SER A 16 -16.94 -8.86 -4.66
CA SER A 16 -15.52 -9.27 -4.73
C SER A 16 -14.57 -8.14 -5.15
N LEU A 17 -15.08 -6.97 -5.59
CA LEU A 17 -14.26 -5.82 -6.00
C LEU A 17 -14.05 -4.80 -4.87
N THR A 18 -13.83 -5.25 -3.63
CA THR A 18 -13.14 -4.39 -2.68
C THR A 18 -11.67 -4.34 -3.11
N ALA A 19 -11.29 -3.29 -3.84
CA ALA A 19 -9.91 -2.95 -4.18
C ALA A 19 -9.14 -2.62 -2.89
N ASN A 20 -8.84 -3.64 -2.10
CA ASN A 20 -7.99 -3.53 -0.92
C ASN A 20 -6.61 -3.11 -1.42
N SER A 21 -6.30 -1.83 -1.19
CA SER A 21 -5.01 -1.25 -1.54
C SER A 21 -3.88 -2.10 -0.93
N ALA A 22 -3.17 -2.80 -1.80
CA ALA A 22 -2.18 -3.81 -1.43
C ALA A 22 -1.02 -3.20 -0.62
N THR A 23 -0.55 -3.93 0.37
CA THR A 23 0.67 -3.61 1.12
C THR A 23 1.59 -4.82 1.12
N GLY A 24 2.88 -4.61 1.36
CA GLY A 24 3.84 -5.71 1.43
C GLY A 24 5.27 -5.23 1.40
N TRP A 25 6.18 -6.13 1.05
CA TRP A 25 7.61 -5.87 0.93
C TRP A 25 8.11 -6.17 -0.47
N LEU A 26 8.88 -5.24 -1.03
CA LEU A 26 9.63 -5.44 -2.26
C LEU A 26 11.03 -5.96 -1.91
N LYS A 27 11.36 -7.17 -2.34
CA LYS A 27 12.73 -7.69 -2.30
C LYS A 27 13.50 -7.13 -3.48
N LYS A 28 14.67 -6.56 -3.24
CA LYS A 28 15.52 -5.95 -4.27
C LYS A 28 16.95 -6.42 -4.15
N ARG A 29 17.63 -6.50 -5.29
CA ARG A 29 19.06 -6.81 -5.37
C ARG A 29 19.81 -5.63 -5.96
N ARG A 30 20.90 -5.20 -5.33
CA ARG A 30 21.79 -4.16 -5.87
C ARG A 30 23.23 -4.46 -5.48
N LYS A 31 24.13 -4.53 -6.47
CA LYS A 31 25.57 -4.80 -6.28
C LYS A 31 25.85 -6.02 -5.38
N GLY A 32 25.11 -7.11 -5.57
CA GLY A 32 25.26 -8.34 -4.77
C GLY A 32 24.48 -8.36 -3.44
N TYR A 33 24.06 -7.21 -2.90
CA TYR A 33 23.30 -7.13 -1.65
C TYR A 33 21.78 -7.22 -1.88
N ILE A 34 21.11 -7.98 -1.01
CA ILE A 34 19.65 -8.06 -0.95
C ILE A 34 19.16 -7.07 0.11
N TYR A 35 18.14 -6.30 -0.23
CA TYR A 35 17.46 -5.41 0.70
C TYR A 35 15.97 -5.36 0.41
N PHE A 36 15.21 -4.91 1.40
CA PHE A 36 13.76 -4.88 1.37
C PHE A 36 13.25 -3.45 1.47
N LYS A 37 12.12 -3.19 0.80
CA LYS A 37 11.40 -1.93 0.91
C LYS A 37 9.92 -2.21 1.18
N PRO A 38 9.33 -1.69 2.26
CA PRO A 38 7.90 -1.79 2.44
C PRO A 38 7.20 -0.95 1.37
N PHE A 39 6.02 -1.39 0.95
CA PHE A 39 5.20 -0.65 0.00
C PHE A 39 3.75 -0.59 0.45
N VAL A 40 3.10 0.50 0.05
CA VAL A 40 1.66 0.71 0.14
C VAL A 40 1.19 1.17 -1.23
N THR A 41 0.21 0.48 -1.80
CA THR A 41 -0.48 0.96 -3.00
C THR A 41 -1.58 1.93 -2.58
N VAL A 42 -1.74 3.02 -3.32
CA VAL A 42 -2.78 4.05 -3.16
C VAL A 42 -3.37 4.41 -4.52
N ASN A 43 -4.62 4.88 -4.55
CA ASN A 43 -5.35 5.20 -5.79
C ASN A 43 -5.23 6.69 -6.21
N SER A 44 -4.40 7.47 -5.53
CA SER A 44 -4.14 8.86 -5.89
C SER A 44 -2.67 9.20 -5.57
N PRO A 45 -1.97 9.93 -6.43
CA PRO A 45 -0.61 10.40 -6.15
C PRO A 45 -0.54 11.57 -5.16
N ASP A 46 -1.68 12.22 -4.86
CA ASP A 46 -1.74 13.43 -4.03
C ASP A 46 -1.86 13.12 -2.53
N VAL A 47 -1.61 11.85 -2.16
CA VAL A 47 -1.56 11.40 -0.78
C VAL A 47 -0.11 11.27 -0.30
N VAL A 48 0.11 11.53 0.98
CA VAL A 48 1.37 11.25 1.66
C VAL A 48 1.22 9.95 2.43
N VAL A 49 2.17 9.03 2.25
CA VAL A 49 2.25 7.83 3.08
C VAL A 49 3.42 7.95 4.04
N ILE A 50 3.16 7.77 5.32
CA ILE A 50 4.16 7.71 6.38
C ILE A 50 4.32 6.26 6.81
N PHE A 51 5.56 5.81 6.96
CA PHE A 51 5.93 4.49 7.46
C PHE A 51 6.57 4.64 8.84
N ILE A 52 6.21 3.79 9.78
CA ILE A 52 6.64 3.87 11.18
C ILE A 52 7.13 2.48 11.62
N THR A 53 8.37 2.38 12.08
CA THR A 53 8.91 1.13 12.63
C THR A 53 8.41 0.87 14.05
N SER A 54 8.55 -0.35 14.54
CA SER A 54 8.31 -0.70 15.95
C SER A 54 9.12 0.15 16.94
N GLU A 55 10.31 0.61 16.53
CA GLU A 55 11.17 1.52 17.31
C GLU A 55 10.73 2.99 17.25
N GLY A 56 9.63 3.32 16.56
CA GLY A 56 9.15 4.69 16.41
C GLY A 56 9.87 5.53 15.36
N LYS A 57 10.75 4.94 14.53
CA LYS A 57 11.40 5.67 13.43
C LYS A 57 10.41 5.91 12.30
N VAL A 58 10.36 7.16 11.83
CA VAL A 58 9.38 7.62 10.85
C VAL A 58 10.04 7.85 9.49
N TYR A 59 9.42 7.37 8.42
CA TYR A 59 9.90 7.52 7.05
C TYR A 59 8.78 8.00 6.13
N ARG A 60 9.04 9.07 5.38
CA ARG A 60 8.13 9.52 4.32
C ARG A 60 8.26 8.64 3.08
N GLY A 61 7.12 8.24 2.54
CA GLY A 61 7.00 7.50 1.30
C GLY A 61 7.11 8.40 0.06
N VAL A 62 7.62 7.84 -1.03
CA VAL A 62 7.64 8.45 -2.36
C VAL A 62 6.80 7.60 -3.31
N CYS A 63 5.87 8.27 -3.98
CA CYS A 63 5.02 7.67 -4.99
C CYS A 63 5.83 7.34 -6.25
N ARG A 64 5.81 6.06 -6.67
CA ARG A 64 6.26 5.62 -7.99
C ARG A 64 5.04 5.35 -8.86
N LYS A 65 4.66 6.33 -9.69
CA LYS A 65 3.52 6.24 -10.62
C LYS A 65 3.76 5.11 -11.62
N LYS A 66 2.73 4.29 -11.88
CA LYS A 66 2.68 3.41 -13.05
C LYS A 66 2.02 4.20 -14.18
N LYS A 67 2.60 4.18 -15.39
CA LYS A 67 2.19 5.04 -16.51
C LYS A 67 0.73 4.87 -16.99
N PHE A 68 0.05 3.78 -16.63
CA PHE A 68 -1.25 3.39 -17.22
C PHE A 68 -2.36 3.14 -16.20
N ILE A 69 -2.12 3.40 -14.90
CA ILE A 69 -3.11 3.15 -13.85
C ILE A 69 -2.99 4.28 -12.84
N ASP A 70 -4.11 4.82 -12.35
CA ASP A 70 -4.18 5.81 -11.26
C ASP A 70 -3.72 5.24 -9.89
N THR A 71 -3.07 4.09 -9.91
CA THR A 71 -2.46 3.50 -8.72
C THR A 71 -1.01 3.89 -8.61
N CYS A 72 -0.61 4.25 -7.40
CA CYS A 72 0.76 4.53 -7.06
C CYS A 72 1.28 3.55 -6.02
N THR A 73 2.45 2.96 -6.28
CA THR A 73 3.19 2.20 -5.28
C THR A 73 4.10 3.14 -4.52
N VAL A 74 3.82 3.35 -3.24
CA VAL A 74 4.55 4.26 -2.37
C VAL A 74 5.57 3.45 -1.55
N THR A 75 6.83 3.89 -1.55
CA THR A 75 7.93 3.24 -0.80
C THR A 75 8.80 4.30 -0.12
N PRO A 76 9.39 4.03 1.05
CA PRO A 76 10.34 4.95 1.65
C PRO A 76 11.70 4.93 0.91
N GLY A 77 12.49 5.97 1.13
CA GLY A 77 13.88 6.02 0.67
C GLY A 77 14.75 4.93 1.30
N LYS A 78 14.53 4.66 2.60
CA LYS A 78 15.29 3.71 3.43
C LYS A 78 15.23 2.27 2.91
N HIS A 79 16.34 1.55 3.11
CA HIS A 79 16.49 0.12 2.88
C HIS A 79 16.44 -0.62 4.21
N PHE A 80 15.86 -1.81 4.21
CA PHE A 80 15.77 -2.69 5.37
C PHE A 80 16.43 -4.03 5.04
N ASP A 81 17.08 -4.64 6.03
CA ASP A 81 17.78 -5.92 5.84
C ASP A 81 16.83 -7.11 6.01
N SER A 82 15.66 -6.90 6.60
CA SER A 82 14.64 -7.92 6.84
C SER A 82 13.24 -7.41 6.47
N PRO A 83 12.38 -8.25 5.85
CA PRO A 83 10.97 -7.94 5.62
C PRO A 83 10.07 -8.28 6.80
N TYR A 84 10.62 -8.86 7.88
CA TYR A 84 9.83 -9.30 9.05
C TYR A 84 9.70 -8.21 10.11
N THR A 85 10.32 -7.06 9.91
CA THR A 85 10.16 -5.91 10.81
C THR A 85 8.71 -5.43 10.78
N VAL A 86 8.07 -5.30 11.94
CA VAL A 86 6.72 -4.72 12.02
C VAL A 86 6.79 -3.26 11.57
N MET A 87 6.07 -2.97 10.48
CA MET A 87 6.00 -1.64 9.89
C MET A 87 4.56 -1.18 9.85
N ARG A 88 4.25 -0.09 10.55
CA ARG A 88 2.95 0.58 10.45
C ARG A 88 2.99 1.63 9.35
N TYR A 89 1.83 1.97 8.82
CA TYR A 89 1.70 3.07 7.87
C TYR A 89 0.47 3.94 8.15
N ILE A 90 0.56 5.19 7.72
CA ILE A 90 -0.53 6.17 7.72
C ILE A 90 -0.59 6.79 6.33
N VAL A 91 -1.77 6.77 5.71
CA VAL A 91 -2.06 7.47 4.45
C VAL A 91 -2.80 8.75 4.79
N LEU A 92 -2.24 9.87 4.34
CA LEU A 92 -2.71 11.22 4.61
C LEU A 92 -3.11 11.90 3.30
N GLU A 93 -4.26 12.56 3.30
CA GLU A 93 -4.64 13.53 2.28
C GLU A 93 -4.09 14.90 2.69
N ILE A 94 -3.42 15.58 1.76
CA ILE A 94 -2.87 16.92 1.97
C ILE A 94 -3.67 17.90 1.11
N SER A 95 -4.44 18.78 1.75
CA SER A 95 -5.25 19.79 1.07
C SER A 95 -5.07 21.14 1.77
N PRO A 96 -4.06 21.94 1.41
CA PRO A 96 -3.85 23.25 2.01
C PRO A 96 -5.07 24.17 1.78
N PRO A 97 -5.45 25.02 2.75
CA PRO A 97 -4.77 25.31 4.01
C PRO A 97 -5.17 24.37 5.17
N TYR A 98 -5.97 23.33 4.90
CA TYR A 98 -6.51 22.47 5.94
C TYR A 98 -5.46 21.50 6.50
N ALA A 99 -5.66 21.08 7.75
CA ALA A 99 -4.84 20.06 8.37
C ALA A 99 -4.91 18.73 7.58
N PRO A 100 -3.82 17.94 7.53
CA PRO A 100 -3.82 16.64 6.89
C PRO A 100 -4.92 15.73 7.43
N LYS A 101 -5.68 15.09 6.53
CA LYS A 101 -6.72 14.13 6.91
C LYS A 101 -6.18 12.71 6.83
N ILE A 102 -6.37 11.92 7.89
CA ILE A 102 -6.05 10.49 7.87
C ILE A 102 -7.08 9.78 7.01
N LEU A 103 -6.63 9.22 5.89
CA LEU A 103 -7.46 8.38 5.02
C LEU A 103 -7.46 6.93 5.48
N ARG A 104 -6.29 6.42 5.90
CA ARG A 104 -6.12 5.01 6.28
C ARG A 104 -4.90 4.82 7.15
N THR A 105 -4.98 3.86 8.07
CA THR A 105 -3.83 3.35 8.82
C THR A 105 -3.77 1.83 8.73
N GLY A 106 -2.60 1.25 8.98
CA GLY A 106 -2.49 -0.20 9.11
C GLY A 106 -1.07 -0.67 9.33
N THR A 107 -0.88 -1.99 9.20
CA THR A 107 0.43 -2.63 9.21
C THR A 107 0.74 -3.14 7.81
N VAL A 108 1.99 -2.98 7.37
CA VAL A 108 2.46 -3.52 6.10
C VAL A 108 2.38 -5.05 6.17
N SER A 109 1.70 -5.64 5.18
CA SER A 109 1.58 -7.10 5.08
C SER A 109 2.95 -7.77 4.99
N THR A 110 3.04 -9.01 5.46
CA THR A 110 4.22 -9.86 5.29
C THR A 110 4.41 -10.38 3.87
N GLN A 111 3.48 -10.08 2.95
CA GLN A 111 3.58 -10.46 1.54
C GLN A 111 4.85 -9.92 0.89
N LEU A 112 5.65 -10.82 0.33
CA LEU A 112 6.86 -10.51 -0.42
C LEU A 112 6.57 -10.49 -1.91
N LYS A 113 7.04 -9.44 -2.58
CA LYS A 113 7.05 -9.34 -4.03
C LYS A 113 8.49 -9.21 -4.51
N GLU A 114 8.86 -10.08 -5.44
CA GLU A 114 10.11 -9.96 -6.18
C GLU A 114 9.89 -9.00 -7.35
N ASN A 115 10.90 -8.18 -7.63
CA ASN A 115 10.84 -7.14 -8.63
C ASN A 115 12.19 -6.95 -9.32
#